data_AF-A0A437APT5-F1
#
_entry.id   AF-A0A437APT5-F1
#
_cell.length_a   1.000
_cell.length_b   1.000
_cell.length_c   1.000
_cell.angle_alpha   90.00
_cell.angle_beta   90.00
_cell.angle_gamma   90.00
#
_symmetry.space_group_name_H-M   'P 1'
#
loop_
_entity.id
_entity.type
_entity.pdbx_description
1 polymer ?
#
loop_
_entity_poly.entity_id
_entity_poly.type
_entity_poly.pdbx_seq_one_letter_code
_entity_poly.pdbx_strand_id
1 'polypeptide(L)'
;MMKTLFVLLGQILLKKIFEFDTPNGLATISYDEGPSEFTLLLSQKACEYGIPLTFHFKSNLITKDLANTVVSQGHIIGISYDDLPEEKEESKKSIISQNEEFLTNSGMYPILARLPRSGMTQEDKEFCTELGLIVTEPNLDSEDIEMPTYFFDYLKDAIFSSNPYENSFLICLRDKFSTSVNCFENLINVILERGYQIVDMSTFLNVSEKEIYEENNKISEKIEENSDKINLTEKETDNNKIKDDKIEENKEIKIIEEEDKEIENKTKENYELKNKINNLLKKNSEVLEEDKVITKLSFDEKNTSILEKNLNDSHLIKEATKRKKNSIKGLSFNLLFLVMGLI
;
A
#
# COMPACT_ATOMS: atom_id res chain seq x y z
N MET A 1 -1.25 -8.92 -25.37
CA MET A 1 -1.25 -10.38 -25.17
C MET A 1 -1.18 -10.78 -23.68
N MET A 2 -0.52 -10.00 -22.80
CA MET A 2 -0.49 -10.25 -21.33
C MET A 2 -1.87 -10.32 -20.66
N LYS A 3 -2.82 -9.45 -21.03
CA LYS A 3 -4.19 -9.46 -20.47
C LYS A 3 -4.91 -10.81 -20.59
N THR A 4 -4.68 -11.54 -21.68
CA THR A 4 -5.33 -12.84 -21.92
C THR A 4 -4.70 -13.96 -21.07
N LEU A 5 -3.41 -13.83 -20.72
CA LEU A 5 -2.70 -14.79 -19.89
C LEU A 5 -3.19 -14.72 -18.43
N PHE A 6 -3.39 -13.51 -17.89
CA PHE A 6 -3.89 -13.30 -16.52
C PHE A 6 -5.33 -13.75 -16.31
N VAL A 7 -6.23 -13.49 -17.28
CA VAL A 7 -7.62 -13.97 -17.21
C VAL A 7 -7.66 -15.50 -17.28
N LEU A 8 -6.80 -16.14 -18.09
CA LEU A 8 -6.71 -17.60 -18.16
C LEU A 8 -6.09 -18.20 -16.88
N LEU A 9 -5.12 -17.51 -16.28
CA LEU A 9 -4.51 -17.89 -15.00
C LEU A 9 -5.55 -17.87 -13.87
N GLY A 10 -6.29 -16.76 -13.72
CA GLY A 10 -7.37 -16.63 -12.72
C GLY A 10 -8.48 -17.68 -12.88
N GLN A 11 -8.89 -17.98 -14.12
CA GLN A 11 -9.90 -19.01 -14.39
C GLN A 11 -9.44 -20.45 -14.11
N ILE A 12 -8.12 -20.71 -14.13
CA ILE A 12 -7.54 -22.01 -13.77
C ILE A 12 -7.34 -22.10 -12.23
N LEU A 13 -7.29 -20.96 -11.54
CA LEU A 13 -7.01 -20.72 -10.10
C LEU A 13 -8.23 -20.90 -9.16
N LEU A 14 -8.93 -22.04 -9.27
CA LEU A 14 -9.94 -22.53 -8.31
C LEU A 14 -11.40 -22.01 -8.44
N LYS A 15 -12.25 -22.98 -8.79
CA LYS A 15 -13.69 -23.06 -8.50
C LYS A 15 -14.00 -23.35 -7.02
N LYS A 16 -13.10 -23.01 -6.11
CA LYS A 16 -13.24 -23.25 -4.67
C LYS A 16 -13.51 -21.89 -4.05
N ILE A 17 -14.79 -21.59 -3.88
CA ILE A 17 -15.20 -20.52 -2.98
C ILE A 17 -14.66 -20.94 -1.61
N PHE A 18 -13.62 -20.25 -1.13
CA PHE A 18 -13.14 -20.46 0.23
C PHE A 18 -14.21 -19.90 1.16
N GLU A 19 -15.02 -20.79 1.75
CA GLU A 19 -15.75 -20.43 2.96
C GLU A 19 -14.71 -20.35 4.09
N PHE A 20 -14.30 -19.13 4.42
CA PHE A 20 -13.38 -18.88 5.52
C PHE A 20 -14.11 -19.07 6.84
N ASP A 21 -13.89 -20.22 7.49
CA ASP A 21 -14.30 -20.45 8.87
C ASP A 21 -13.14 -20.07 9.79
N THR A 22 -13.13 -18.81 10.24
CA THR A 22 -12.09 -18.30 11.14
C THR A 22 -12.30 -18.87 12.54
N PRO A 23 -11.35 -19.65 13.08
CA PRO A 23 -11.48 -20.16 14.44
C PRO A 23 -11.60 -19.04 15.48
N ASN A 24 -12.44 -19.25 16.49
CA ASN A 24 -12.53 -18.34 17.64
C ASN A 24 -11.21 -18.33 18.43
N GLY A 25 -10.94 -17.20 19.09
CA GLY A 25 -9.78 -17.04 19.97
C GLY A 25 -8.50 -16.66 19.23
N LEU A 26 -8.58 -16.44 17.92
CA LEU A 26 -7.46 -15.98 17.11
C LEU A 26 -7.50 -14.47 16.91
N ALA A 27 -6.32 -13.88 16.82
CA ALA A 27 -6.11 -12.50 16.39
C ALA A 27 -4.99 -12.46 15.35
N THR A 28 -5.13 -11.63 14.33
CA THR A 28 -4.06 -11.31 13.40
C THR A 28 -4.00 -9.80 13.18
N ILE A 29 -2.80 -9.28 12.93
CA ILE A 29 -2.54 -7.84 12.84
C ILE A 29 -2.05 -7.56 11.42
N SER A 30 -2.74 -6.64 10.74
CA SER A 30 -2.34 -6.14 9.43
C SER A 30 -1.99 -4.66 9.45
N TYR A 31 -1.05 -4.29 8.59
CA TYR A 31 -0.70 -2.90 8.30
C TYR A 31 -0.95 -2.62 6.82
N ASP A 32 -1.81 -1.64 6.54
CA ASP A 32 -2.30 -1.33 5.19
C ASP A 32 -1.69 -0.01 4.67
N GLU A 33 -1.76 0.16 3.35
CA GLU A 33 -1.34 1.37 2.61
C GLU A 33 0.17 1.70 2.65
N GLY A 34 1.00 0.79 3.17
CA GLY A 34 2.46 0.91 3.15
C GLY A 34 3.08 0.54 1.80
N PRO A 35 4.41 0.34 1.73
CA PRO A 35 5.37 0.58 2.80
C PRO A 35 5.56 2.08 3.08
N SER A 36 5.91 2.39 4.32
CA SER A 36 6.32 3.69 4.82
C SER A 36 7.79 3.68 5.28
N GLU A 37 8.29 4.82 5.78
CA GLU A 37 9.61 4.89 6.42
C GLU A 37 9.72 4.02 7.68
N PHE A 38 8.60 3.57 8.25
CA PHE A 38 8.56 2.77 9.48
C PHE A 38 8.42 1.26 9.22
N THR A 39 8.12 0.83 8.00
CA THR A 39 7.83 -0.59 7.68
C THR A 39 8.93 -1.54 8.13
N LEU A 40 10.19 -1.27 7.76
CA LEU A 40 11.30 -2.16 8.11
C LEU A 40 11.57 -2.22 9.61
N LEU A 41 11.43 -1.09 10.31
CA LEU A 41 11.54 -1.05 11.76
C LEU A 41 10.44 -1.88 12.43
N LEU A 42 9.19 -1.73 11.98
CA LEU A 42 8.05 -2.47 12.48
C LEU A 42 8.18 -3.97 12.21
N SER A 43 8.58 -4.34 10.99
CA SER A 43 8.86 -5.71 10.55
C SER A 43 9.92 -6.37 11.44
N GLN A 44 11.07 -5.72 11.61
CA GLN A 44 12.12 -6.23 12.50
C GLN A 44 11.61 -6.39 13.94
N LYS A 45 10.90 -5.38 14.46
CA LYS A 45 10.35 -5.43 15.81
C LYS A 45 9.36 -6.58 15.98
N ALA A 46 8.48 -6.82 15.03
CA ALA A 46 7.53 -7.92 15.08
C ALA A 46 8.23 -9.28 15.06
N CYS A 47 9.27 -9.42 14.22
CA CYS A 47 10.15 -10.59 14.19
C CYS A 47 10.83 -10.84 15.56
N GLU A 48 11.33 -9.80 16.23
CA GLU A 48 11.95 -9.92 17.56
C GLU A 48 10.95 -10.38 18.65
N TYR A 49 9.67 -10.02 18.50
CA TYR A 49 8.58 -10.48 19.38
C TYR A 49 8.01 -11.84 19.00
N GLY A 50 8.44 -12.41 17.85
CA GLY A 50 7.87 -13.65 17.32
C GLY A 50 6.39 -13.50 16.91
N ILE A 51 5.98 -12.30 16.52
CA ILE A 51 4.61 -11.99 16.11
C ILE A 51 4.57 -11.83 14.59
N PRO A 52 3.89 -12.72 13.85
CA PRO A 52 3.73 -12.54 12.41
C PRO A 52 2.77 -11.39 12.13
N LEU A 53 3.09 -10.58 11.12
CA LEU A 53 2.26 -9.51 10.60
C LEU A 53 1.86 -9.78 9.16
N THR A 54 0.78 -9.14 8.74
CA THR A 54 0.44 -9.02 7.32
C THR A 54 0.58 -7.59 6.88
N PHE A 55 1.30 -7.35 5.78
CA PHE A 55 1.42 -6.02 5.19
C PHE A 55 0.66 -5.97 3.87
N HIS A 56 -0.35 -5.10 3.75
CA HIS A 56 -0.98 -4.80 2.46
C HIS A 56 -0.30 -3.57 1.87
N PHE A 57 0.60 -3.80 0.93
CA PHE A 57 1.40 -2.74 0.33
C PHE A 57 0.77 -2.22 -0.95
N LYS A 58 0.93 -0.92 -1.21
CA LYS A 58 0.61 -0.31 -2.49
C LYS A 58 1.60 -0.77 -3.55
N SER A 59 1.10 -1.09 -4.74
CA SER A 59 1.88 -1.62 -5.85
C SER A 59 3.04 -0.71 -6.27
N ASN A 60 2.83 0.59 -6.25
CA ASN A 60 3.79 1.61 -6.67
C ASN A 60 4.86 1.97 -5.61
N LEU A 61 4.73 1.48 -4.37
CA LEU A 61 5.64 1.80 -3.26
C LEU A 61 6.53 0.61 -2.85
N ILE A 62 6.10 -0.62 -3.14
CA ILE A 62 6.87 -1.82 -2.80
C ILE A 62 8.10 -1.98 -3.69
N THR A 63 9.15 -2.61 -3.16
CA THR A 63 10.33 -3.04 -3.94
C THR A 63 10.66 -4.50 -3.62
N LYS A 64 11.38 -5.17 -4.54
CA LYS A 64 11.80 -6.57 -4.37
C LYS A 64 12.63 -6.80 -3.11
N ASP A 65 13.55 -5.90 -2.80
CA ASP A 65 14.40 -6.02 -1.61
C ASP A 65 13.60 -5.87 -0.32
N LEU A 66 12.65 -4.93 -0.28
CA LEU A 66 11.75 -4.76 0.86
C LEU A 66 10.84 -5.98 1.03
N ALA A 67 10.24 -6.46 -0.06
CA ALA A 67 9.37 -7.63 -0.05
C ALA A 67 10.11 -8.87 0.47
N ASN A 68 11.30 -9.15 -0.08
CA ASN A 68 12.15 -10.26 0.37
C ASN A 68 12.53 -10.14 1.85
N THR A 69 12.85 -8.93 2.31
CA THR A 69 13.22 -8.69 3.72
C THR A 69 12.06 -9.00 4.64
N VAL A 70 10.88 -8.44 4.37
CA VAL A 70 9.66 -8.63 5.17
C VAL A 70 9.26 -10.12 5.20
N VAL A 71 9.27 -10.80 4.06
CA VAL A 71 8.97 -12.25 4.00
C VAL A 71 10.02 -13.08 4.75
N SER A 72 11.31 -12.75 4.62
CA SER A 72 12.38 -13.46 5.34
C SER A 72 12.29 -13.34 6.86
N GLN A 73 11.56 -12.32 7.36
CA GLN A 73 11.26 -12.10 8.76
C GLN A 73 9.98 -12.82 9.25
N GLY A 74 9.37 -13.65 8.39
CA GLY A 74 8.20 -14.46 8.73
C GLY A 74 6.88 -13.70 8.65
N HIS A 75 6.81 -12.67 7.82
CA HIS A 75 5.59 -11.90 7.59
C HIS A 75 4.96 -12.22 6.24
N ILE A 76 3.67 -11.93 6.13
CA ILE A 76 2.90 -12.10 4.89
C ILE A 76 2.74 -10.75 4.21
N ILE A 77 2.77 -10.75 2.88
CA ILE A 77 2.54 -9.55 2.08
C ILE A 77 1.29 -9.77 1.19
N GLY A 78 0.42 -8.77 1.17
CA GLY A 78 -0.67 -8.61 0.22
C GLY A 78 -0.59 -7.28 -0.52
N ILE A 79 -1.53 -7.08 -1.44
CA ILE A 79 -1.72 -5.80 -2.13
C ILE A 79 -2.79 -4.96 -1.43
N SER A 80 -2.53 -3.66 -1.26
CA SER A 80 -3.53 -2.64 -0.94
C SER A 80 -3.83 -1.87 -2.21
N TYR A 81 -5.08 -1.91 -2.66
CA TYR A 81 -5.50 -1.17 -3.84
C TYR A 81 -5.73 0.31 -3.50
N ASP A 82 -5.37 1.19 -4.43
CA ASP A 82 -5.81 2.58 -4.43
C ASP A 82 -7.30 2.71 -4.80
N ASP A 83 -7.84 3.92 -4.72
CA ASP A 83 -9.22 4.23 -5.10
C ASP A 83 -9.57 3.62 -6.47
N LEU A 84 -10.67 2.88 -6.50
CA LEU A 84 -11.15 2.23 -7.71
C LEU A 84 -12.12 3.16 -8.46
N PRO A 85 -12.00 3.27 -9.79
CA PRO A 85 -13.00 3.96 -10.62
C PRO A 85 -14.42 3.42 -10.38
N GLU A 86 -15.43 4.29 -10.42
CA GLU A 86 -16.84 3.89 -10.30
C GLU A 86 -17.31 3.03 -11.48
N GLU A 87 -16.68 3.20 -12.66
CA GLU A 87 -17.01 2.43 -13.85
C GLU A 87 -16.38 1.04 -13.77
N LYS A 88 -17.21 0.00 -13.90
CA LYS A 88 -16.83 -1.40 -13.67
C LYS A 88 -15.64 -1.86 -14.51
N GLU A 89 -15.64 -1.56 -15.81
CA GLU A 89 -14.56 -2.01 -16.68
C GLU A 89 -13.24 -1.26 -16.42
N GLU A 90 -13.31 0.01 -16.01
CA GLU A 90 -12.18 0.79 -15.52
C GLU A 90 -11.66 0.27 -14.18
N SER A 91 -12.54 -0.10 -13.24
CA SER A 91 -12.16 -0.74 -11.97
C SER A 91 -11.40 -2.05 -12.22
N LYS A 92 -11.94 -2.95 -13.05
CA LYS A 92 -11.27 -4.20 -13.40
C LYS A 92 -9.90 -3.99 -14.05
N LYS A 93 -9.79 -2.99 -14.95
CA LYS A 93 -8.50 -2.61 -15.55
C LYS A 93 -7.53 -2.07 -14.49
N SER A 94 -8.01 -1.27 -13.54
CA SER A 94 -7.21 -0.74 -12.43
C SER A 94 -6.68 -1.89 -11.57
N ILE A 95 -7.53 -2.85 -11.20
CA ILE A 95 -7.15 -4.03 -10.42
C ILE A 95 -6.05 -4.84 -11.14
N ILE A 96 -6.23 -5.14 -12.43
CA ILE A 96 -5.22 -5.85 -13.22
C ILE A 96 -3.90 -5.06 -13.25
N SER A 97 -3.98 -3.75 -13.53
CA SER A 97 -2.80 -2.90 -13.65
C SER A 97 -2.00 -2.83 -12.34
N GLN A 98 -2.68 -2.72 -11.20
CA GLN A 98 -2.04 -2.68 -9.89
C GLN A 98 -1.42 -4.04 -9.53
N ASN A 99 -2.04 -5.17 -9.90
CA ASN A 99 -1.42 -6.49 -9.74
C ASN A 99 -0.15 -6.68 -10.59
N GLU A 100 -0.19 -6.23 -11.85
CA GLU A 100 0.97 -6.28 -12.75
C GLU A 100 2.11 -5.40 -12.22
N GLU A 101 1.78 -4.20 -11.74
CA GLU A 101 2.75 -3.30 -11.10
C GLU A 101 3.33 -3.91 -9.82
N PHE A 102 2.47 -4.48 -8.97
CA PHE A 102 2.90 -5.15 -7.73
C PHE A 102 3.87 -6.29 -8.02
N LEU A 103 3.54 -7.16 -8.98
CA LEU A 103 4.42 -8.26 -9.40
C LEU A 103 5.75 -7.75 -9.95
N THR A 104 5.70 -6.71 -10.78
CA THR A 104 6.91 -6.12 -11.38
C THR A 104 7.83 -5.55 -10.31
N ASN A 105 7.27 -4.83 -9.34
CA ASN A 105 8.03 -4.12 -8.33
C ASN A 105 8.53 -5.03 -7.20
N SER A 106 7.73 -6.01 -6.78
CA SER A 106 8.04 -6.91 -5.68
C SER A 106 8.70 -8.23 -6.12
N GLY A 107 8.47 -8.65 -7.36
CA GLY A 107 8.80 -9.99 -7.84
C GLY A 107 7.86 -11.09 -7.33
N MET A 108 6.74 -10.74 -6.68
CA MET A 108 5.77 -11.67 -6.11
C MET A 108 4.37 -11.36 -6.62
N TYR A 109 3.58 -12.40 -6.91
CA TYR A 109 2.15 -12.20 -7.18
C TYR A 109 1.41 -12.07 -5.85
N PRO A 110 0.56 -11.04 -5.65
CA PRO A 110 -0.18 -10.91 -4.40
C PRO A 110 -1.21 -12.04 -4.31
N ILE A 111 -1.38 -12.62 -3.12
CA ILE A 111 -2.46 -13.57 -2.84
C ILE A 111 -3.52 -12.92 -1.97
N LEU A 112 -3.12 -12.06 -1.04
CA LEU A 112 -4.04 -11.29 -0.21
C LEU A 112 -4.30 -9.93 -0.85
N ALA A 113 -5.56 -9.49 -0.80
CA ALA A 113 -6.01 -8.21 -1.30
C ALA A 113 -6.74 -7.41 -0.23
N ARG A 114 -6.41 -6.13 -0.11
CA ARG A 114 -7.21 -5.13 0.61
C ARG A 114 -7.77 -4.13 -0.39
N LEU A 115 -9.09 -4.10 -0.52
CA LEU A 115 -9.79 -3.12 -1.34
C LEU A 115 -10.08 -1.84 -0.54
N PRO A 116 -10.24 -0.68 -1.21
CA PRO A 116 -10.58 0.57 -0.54
C PRO A 116 -11.91 0.46 0.20
N ARG A 117 -12.01 1.10 1.38
CA ARG A 117 -13.24 1.10 2.20
C ARG A 117 -14.42 1.74 1.49
N SER A 118 -14.15 2.72 0.63
CA SER A 118 -15.13 3.44 -0.18
C SER A 118 -14.93 3.19 -1.66
N GLY A 119 -16.01 3.23 -2.44
CA GLY A 119 -15.95 3.09 -3.90
C GLY A 119 -15.85 1.66 -4.41
N MET A 120 -15.47 0.68 -3.58
CA MET A 120 -15.51 -0.73 -3.97
C MET A 120 -16.94 -1.27 -4.07
N THR A 121 -17.17 -2.13 -5.06
CA THR A 121 -18.40 -2.88 -5.26
C THR A 121 -18.22 -4.36 -4.92
N GLN A 122 -19.32 -5.09 -4.76
CA GLN A 122 -19.26 -6.55 -4.62
C GLN A 122 -18.63 -7.21 -5.86
N GLU A 123 -18.82 -6.61 -7.03
CA GLU A 123 -18.26 -7.12 -8.29
C GLU A 123 -16.74 -6.99 -8.33
N ASP A 124 -16.15 -5.99 -7.66
CA ASP A 124 -14.70 -5.85 -7.52
C ASP A 124 -14.12 -6.94 -6.64
N LYS A 125 -14.82 -7.30 -5.55
CA LYS A 125 -14.45 -8.43 -4.68
C LYS A 125 -14.50 -9.76 -5.42
N GLU A 126 -15.59 -9.99 -6.16
CA GLU A 126 -15.76 -11.17 -7.01
C GLU A 126 -14.67 -11.23 -8.07
N PHE A 127 -14.35 -10.10 -8.71
CA PHE A 127 -13.29 -10.05 -9.71
C PHE A 127 -11.91 -10.33 -9.12
N CYS A 128 -11.58 -9.81 -7.93
CA CYS A 128 -10.35 -10.18 -7.23
C CYS A 128 -10.31 -11.69 -6.95
N THR A 129 -11.43 -12.28 -6.55
CA THR A 129 -11.55 -13.73 -6.31
C THR A 129 -11.37 -14.52 -7.62
N GLU A 130 -11.91 -14.04 -8.74
CA GLU A 130 -11.70 -14.62 -10.08
C GLU A 130 -10.23 -14.57 -10.52
N LEU A 131 -9.44 -13.63 -9.99
CA LEU A 131 -8.00 -13.55 -10.20
C LEU A 131 -7.19 -14.42 -9.22
N GLY A 132 -7.85 -15.17 -8.33
CA GLY A 132 -7.19 -16.00 -7.33
C GLY A 132 -6.73 -15.24 -6.08
N LEU A 133 -7.22 -14.02 -5.87
CA LEU A 133 -6.93 -13.23 -4.68
C LEU A 133 -7.93 -13.51 -3.56
N ILE A 134 -7.43 -13.55 -2.34
CA ILE A 134 -8.23 -13.57 -1.12
C ILE A 134 -8.43 -12.12 -0.66
N VAL A 135 -9.65 -11.62 -0.85
CA VAL A 135 -10.03 -10.30 -0.33
C VAL A 135 -10.19 -10.40 1.19
N THR A 136 -9.36 -9.67 1.93
CA THR A 136 -9.45 -9.60 3.39
C THR A 136 -10.20 -8.33 3.80
N GLU A 137 -11.05 -8.43 4.82
CA GLU A 137 -11.81 -7.31 5.39
C GLU A 137 -11.63 -7.28 6.91
N PRO A 138 -11.10 -6.20 7.50
CA PRO A 138 -10.85 -6.19 8.92
C PRO A 138 -12.18 -6.09 9.68
N ASN A 139 -12.32 -6.91 10.71
CA ASN A 139 -13.47 -6.80 11.63
C ASN A 139 -13.18 -5.85 12.81
N LEU A 140 -11.94 -5.37 12.92
CA LEU A 140 -11.52 -4.30 13.83
C LEU A 140 -10.54 -3.36 13.11
N ASP A 141 -11.06 -2.33 12.46
CA ASP A 141 -10.25 -1.21 11.96
C ASP A 141 -9.83 -0.34 13.15
N SER A 142 -8.55 0.03 13.23
CA SER A 142 -8.06 0.90 14.30
C SER A 142 -8.63 2.31 14.24
N GLU A 143 -9.05 2.79 13.07
CA GLU A 143 -9.43 4.20 12.84
C GLU A 143 -8.27 5.16 13.22
N ASP A 144 -7.03 4.72 12.99
CA ASP A 144 -5.81 5.47 13.30
C ASP A 144 -5.62 6.73 12.45
N ILE A 145 -6.30 6.80 11.29
CA ILE A 145 -6.40 8.00 10.45
C ILE A 145 -7.44 9.00 10.98
N GLU A 146 -8.60 8.55 11.44
CA GLU A 146 -9.67 9.40 11.97
C GLU A 146 -9.42 9.85 13.42
N MET A 147 -8.81 8.99 14.24
CA MET A 147 -8.65 9.17 15.69
C MET A 147 -7.19 8.97 16.15
N PRO A 148 -6.21 9.70 15.59
CA PRO A 148 -4.77 9.43 15.79
C PRO A 148 -4.32 9.48 17.27
N THR A 149 -5.06 10.17 18.14
CA THR A 149 -4.76 10.26 19.58
C THR A 149 -5.42 9.16 20.41
N TYR A 150 -6.55 8.60 19.96
CA TYR A 150 -7.43 7.74 20.79
C TYR A 150 -7.67 6.36 20.20
N PHE A 151 -7.18 6.08 18.97
CA PHE A 151 -7.38 4.80 18.30
C PHE A 151 -6.94 3.60 19.16
N PHE A 152 -5.88 3.77 19.96
CA PHE A 152 -5.40 2.69 20.82
C PHE A 152 -6.37 2.37 21.97
N ASP A 153 -6.96 3.40 22.60
CA ASP A 153 -7.97 3.18 23.64
C ASP A 153 -9.22 2.52 23.03
N TYR A 154 -9.61 2.94 21.82
CA TYR A 154 -10.69 2.30 21.06
C TYR A 154 -10.41 0.81 20.79
N LEU A 155 -9.22 0.47 20.24
CA LEU A 155 -8.81 -0.93 20.03
C LEU A 155 -8.85 -1.73 21.32
N LYS A 156 -8.32 -1.15 22.40
CA LYS A 156 -8.29 -1.78 23.71
C LYS A 156 -9.68 -2.09 24.22
N ASP A 157 -10.60 -1.12 24.17
CA ASP A 157 -11.97 -1.30 24.63
C ASP A 157 -12.71 -2.35 23.81
N ALA A 158 -12.51 -2.38 22.49
CA ALA A 158 -13.08 -3.40 21.61
C ALA A 158 -12.59 -4.81 21.97
N ILE A 159 -11.27 -4.98 22.17
CA ILE A 159 -10.68 -6.26 22.55
C ILE A 159 -11.16 -6.70 23.93
N PHE A 160 -11.14 -5.82 24.95
CA PHE A 160 -11.56 -6.19 26.30
C PHE A 160 -13.07 -6.49 26.43
N SER A 161 -13.90 -5.86 25.59
CA SER A 161 -15.35 -6.09 25.58
C SER A 161 -15.78 -7.35 24.83
N SER A 162 -14.89 -7.96 24.04
CA SER A 162 -15.14 -9.20 23.28
C SER A 162 -14.87 -10.46 24.11
N ASN A 163 -15.19 -11.65 23.58
CA ASN A 163 -14.95 -12.95 24.20
C ASN A 163 -14.12 -13.88 23.28
N PRO A 164 -12.89 -14.32 23.66
CA PRO A 164 -12.07 -15.22 22.86
C PRO A 164 -12.73 -16.57 22.53
N TYR A 165 -13.73 -17.02 23.28
CA TYR A 165 -14.45 -18.25 22.95
C TYR A 165 -15.48 -18.08 21.82
N GLU A 166 -15.81 -16.84 21.47
CA GLU A 166 -16.90 -16.49 20.54
C GLU A 166 -16.44 -15.55 19.42
N ASN A 167 -15.27 -14.93 19.55
CA ASN A 167 -14.79 -13.91 18.63
C ASN A 167 -13.37 -14.20 18.17
N SER A 168 -12.99 -13.58 17.06
CA SER A 168 -11.64 -13.51 16.51
C SER A 168 -11.44 -12.12 15.92
N PHE A 169 -10.18 -11.69 15.76
CA PHE A 169 -9.88 -10.34 15.27
C PHE A 169 -8.92 -10.33 14.09
N LEU A 170 -9.34 -9.69 13.00
CA LEU A 170 -8.46 -9.17 11.97
C LEU A 170 -8.34 -7.65 12.19
N ILE A 171 -7.23 -7.26 12.81
CA ILE A 171 -6.97 -5.89 13.24
C ILE A 171 -6.21 -5.14 12.14
N CYS A 172 -6.71 -3.99 11.69
CA CYS A 172 -6.05 -3.17 10.68
C CYS A 172 -5.48 -1.87 11.26
N LEU A 173 -4.22 -1.57 10.95
CA LEU A 173 -3.53 -0.30 11.21
C LEU A 173 -2.87 0.20 9.91
N ARG A 174 -2.31 1.42 9.92
CA ARG A 174 -1.45 1.93 8.82
C ARG A 174 -0.07 2.28 9.34
N ASP A 175 0.96 1.75 8.67
CA ASP A 175 2.35 1.92 9.11
C ASP A 175 2.93 3.30 8.77
N LYS A 176 2.24 4.12 7.98
CA LYS A 176 2.60 5.53 7.73
C LYS A 176 2.47 6.43 8.97
N PHE A 177 1.74 5.98 9.99
CA PHE A 177 1.58 6.71 11.24
C PHE A 177 2.49 6.17 12.33
N SER A 178 3.42 7.02 12.80
CA SER A 178 4.34 6.64 13.87
C SER A 178 3.62 6.21 15.16
N THR A 179 2.44 6.74 15.45
CA THR A 179 1.61 6.33 16.59
C THR A 179 1.13 4.88 16.47
N SER A 180 0.70 4.45 15.29
CA SER A 180 0.29 3.07 14.98
C SER A 180 1.45 2.08 15.06
N VAL A 181 2.66 2.52 14.73
CA VAL A 181 3.88 1.72 14.89
C VAL A 181 4.30 1.64 16.36
N ASN A 182 4.23 2.77 17.08
CA ASN A 182 4.66 2.86 18.48
C ASN A 182 3.73 2.11 19.44
N CYS A 183 2.45 1.93 19.10
CA CYS A 183 1.51 1.19 19.95
C CYS A 183 1.68 -0.34 19.88
N PHE A 184 2.48 -0.86 18.95
CA PHE A 184 2.60 -2.29 18.65
C PHE A 184 2.76 -3.19 19.88
N GLU A 185 3.68 -2.86 20.79
CA GLU A 185 3.92 -3.65 22.01
C GLU A 185 2.70 -3.67 22.94
N ASN A 186 2.05 -2.50 23.09
CA ASN A 186 0.88 -2.39 23.94
C ASN A 186 -0.30 -3.16 23.33
N LEU A 187 -0.43 -3.14 22.00
CA LEU A 187 -1.46 -3.89 21.29
C LEU A 187 -1.28 -5.40 21.49
N ILE A 188 -0.06 -5.93 21.33
CA ILE A 188 0.25 -7.34 21.62
C ILE A 188 -0.16 -7.68 23.06
N ASN A 189 0.25 -6.86 24.03
CA ASN A 189 -0.04 -7.11 25.43
C ASN A 189 -1.56 -7.17 25.69
N VAL A 190 -2.34 -6.25 25.11
CA VAL A 190 -3.80 -6.22 25.24
C VAL A 190 -4.44 -7.48 24.66
N ILE A 191 -4.01 -7.91 23.47
CA ILE A 191 -4.55 -9.11 22.82
C ILE A 191 -4.25 -10.37 23.67
N LEU A 192 -3.01 -10.53 24.11
CA LEU A 192 -2.58 -11.67 24.91
C LEU A 192 -3.21 -11.66 26.32
N GLU A 193 -3.29 -10.50 26.98
CA GLU A 193 -3.93 -10.35 28.29
C GLU A 193 -5.41 -10.73 28.23
N ARG A 194 -6.08 -10.43 27.12
CA ARG A 194 -7.48 -10.83 26.92
C ARG A 194 -7.64 -12.33 26.67
N GLY A 195 -6.57 -13.04 26.30
CA GLY A 195 -6.56 -14.48 26.07
C GLY A 195 -6.69 -14.90 24.61
N TYR A 196 -6.47 -13.99 23.67
CA TYR A 196 -6.39 -14.32 22.24
C TYR A 196 -5.00 -14.85 21.89
N GLN A 197 -4.93 -15.75 20.91
CA GLN A 197 -3.69 -16.18 20.28
C GLN A 197 -3.41 -15.31 19.04
N ILE A 198 -2.24 -14.70 18.97
CA ILE A 198 -1.80 -13.96 17.78
C ILE A 198 -1.23 -14.94 16.77
N VAL A 199 -1.73 -14.92 15.53
CA VAL A 199 -1.36 -15.82 14.44
C VAL A 199 -1.17 -15.06 13.12
N ASP A 200 -0.50 -15.69 12.17
CA ASP A 200 -0.42 -15.20 10.79
C ASP A 200 -1.79 -15.27 10.08
N MET A 201 -1.92 -14.56 8.97
CA MET A 201 -3.17 -14.49 8.22
C MET A 201 -3.60 -15.85 7.63
N SER A 202 -2.66 -16.70 7.19
CA SER A 202 -3.00 -18.03 6.68
C SER A 202 -3.70 -18.88 7.74
N THR A 203 -3.16 -18.90 8.95
CA THR A 203 -3.74 -19.58 10.11
C THR A 203 -5.09 -18.96 10.47
N PHE A 204 -5.19 -17.63 10.47
CA PHE A 204 -6.43 -16.92 10.76
C PHE A 204 -7.54 -17.28 9.77
N LEU A 205 -7.24 -17.27 8.47
CA LEU A 205 -8.18 -17.61 7.41
C LEU A 205 -8.38 -19.11 7.21
N ASN A 206 -7.64 -19.95 7.95
CA ASN A 206 -7.63 -21.40 7.80
C ASN A 206 -7.30 -21.84 6.36
N VAL A 207 -6.32 -21.18 5.74
CA VAL A 207 -5.78 -21.50 4.41
C VAL A 207 -4.37 -22.04 4.59
N SER A 208 -4.04 -23.17 3.95
CA SER A 208 -2.70 -23.72 4.11
C SER A 208 -1.67 -22.84 3.39
N GLU A 209 -0.60 -22.46 4.08
CA GLU A 209 0.54 -21.74 3.47
C GLU A 209 1.10 -22.49 2.26
N LYS A 210 1.04 -23.83 2.28
CA LYS A 210 1.46 -24.68 1.17
C LYS A 210 0.60 -24.47 -0.08
N GLU A 211 -0.71 -24.30 0.05
CA GLU A 211 -1.58 -23.95 -1.09
C GLU A 211 -1.19 -22.58 -1.64
N ILE A 212 -0.97 -21.59 -0.77
CA ILE A 212 -0.55 -20.23 -1.12
C ILE A 212 0.80 -20.22 -1.86
N TYR A 213 1.83 -20.88 -1.33
CA TYR A 213 3.18 -20.91 -1.92
C TYR A 213 3.28 -21.82 -3.16
N GLU A 214 2.62 -22.98 -3.18
CA GLU A 214 2.61 -23.84 -4.38
C GLU A 214 1.89 -23.18 -5.55
N GLU A 215 0.86 -22.38 -5.29
CA GLU A 215 0.21 -21.58 -6.32
C GLU A 215 1.14 -20.47 -6.83
N ASN A 216 1.78 -19.72 -5.93
CA ASN A 216 2.75 -18.69 -6.33
C ASN A 216 3.90 -19.24 -7.18
N ASN A 217 4.53 -20.34 -6.78
CA ASN A 217 5.63 -20.93 -7.55
C ASN A 217 5.19 -21.42 -8.93
N LYS A 218 4.00 -22.06 -9.04
CA LYS A 218 3.44 -22.48 -10.33
C LYS A 218 3.10 -21.30 -11.24
N ILE A 219 2.71 -20.16 -10.67
CA ILE A 219 2.44 -18.92 -11.42
C ILE A 219 3.75 -18.35 -11.95
N SER A 220 4.77 -18.20 -11.10
CA SER A 220 6.09 -17.69 -11.48
C SER A 220 6.74 -18.54 -12.59
N GLU A 221 6.72 -19.87 -12.47
CA GLU A 221 7.25 -20.78 -13.49
C GLU A 221 6.51 -20.64 -14.83
N LYS A 222 5.18 -20.51 -14.82
CA LYS A 222 4.37 -20.30 -16.04
C LYS A 222 4.59 -18.93 -16.68
N ILE A 223 4.88 -17.91 -15.89
CA ILE A 223 5.21 -16.57 -16.39
C ILE A 223 6.57 -16.62 -17.10
N GLU A 224 7.57 -17.26 -16.49
CA GLU A 224 8.88 -17.47 -17.11
C GLU A 224 8.78 -18.27 -18.42
N GLU A 225 8.09 -19.41 -18.41
CA GLU A 225 7.92 -20.25 -19.62
C GLU A 225 7.22 -19.55 -20.78
N ASN A 226 6.26 -18.65 -20.50
CA ASN A 226 5.56 -17.91 -21.55
C ASN A 226 6.36 -16.68 -22.02
N SER A 227 7.16 -16.06 -21.14
CA SER A 227 8.05 -14.96 -21.52
C SER A 227 9.11 -15.41 -22.53
N ASP A 228 9.65 -16.62 -22.37
CA ASP A 228 10.62 -17.21 -23.29
C ASP A 228 10.02 -17.55 -24.67
N LYS A 229 8.75 -17.99 -24.70
CA LYS A 229 8.03 -18.26 -25.97
C LYS A 229 7.69 -16.99 -26.73
N ILE A 230 7.38 -15.90 -26.03
CA ILE A 230 7.06 -14.60 -26.65
C ILE A 230 8.31 -13.98 -27.29
N ASN A 231 9.47 -14.10 -26.63
CA ASN A 231 10.76 -13.65 -27.17
C ASN A 231 11.24 -14.45 -28.40
N LEU A 232 10.79 -15.70 -28.57
CA LEU A 232 11.04 -16.51 -29.76
C LEU A 232 10.17 -16.08 -30.95
N THR A 233 8.90 -15.73 -30.72
CA THR A 233 8.01 -15.28 -31.82
C THR A 233 8.32 -13.87 -32.31
N GLU A 234 8.80 -12.95 -31.46
CA GLU A 234 9.23 -11.61 -31.91
C GLU A 234 10.52 -11.65 -32.74
N LYS A 235 11.45 -12.56 -32.44
CA LYS A 235 12.65 -12.79 -33.27
C LYS A 235 12.36 -13.48 -34.61
N GLU A 236 11.27 -14.22 -34.73
CA GLU A 236 10.84 -14.82 -36.00
C GLU A 236 10.01 -13.86 -36.87
N THR A 237 9.28 -12.90 -36.29
CA THR A 237 8.59 -11.85 -37.05
C THR A 237 9.54 -10.78 -37.58
N ASP A 238 10.63 -10.44 -36.88
CA ASP A 238 11.66 -9.53 -37.40
C ASP A 238 12.47 -10.14 -38.55
N ASN A 239 12.66 -11.46 -38.58
CA ASN A 239 13.34 -12.13 -39.70
C ASN A 239 12.45 -12.34 -40.95
N ASN A 240 11.12 -12.31 -40.80
CA ASN A 240 10.20 -12.41 -41.92
C ASN A 240 9.82 -11.04 -42.52
N LYS A 241 9.92 -9.93 -41.77
CA LYS A 241 9.73 -8.57 -42.32
C LYS A 241 10.86 -8.13 -43.27
N ILE A 242 12.08 -8.62 -43.08
CA ILE A 242 13.24 -8.25 -43.91
C ILE A 242 13.14 -8.80 -45.36
N LYS A 243 12.19 -9.70 -45.68
CA LYS A 243 12.00 -10.21 -47.04
C LYS A 243 10.93 -9.49 -47.87
N ASP A 244 9.99 -8.79 -47.23
CA ASP A 244 8.91 -8.10 -47.96
C ASP A 244 9.18 -6.59 -48.14
N ASP A 245 10.06 -5.99 -47.34
CA ASP A 245 10.39 -4.55 -47.41
C ASP A 245 11.28 -4.14 -48.61
N LYS A 246 11.72 -5.08 -49.47
CA LYS A 246 12.52 -4.76 -50.67
C LYS A 246 11.72 -4.45 -51.94
N ILE A 247 10.39 -4.48 -51.88
CA ILE A 247 9.54 -4.25 -53.06
C ILE A 247 8.76 -2.92 -52.99
N GLU A 248 8.59 -2.32 -51.81
CA GLU A 248 7.81 -1.07 -51.63
C GLU A 248 8.63 0.23 -51.50
N GLU A 249 9.95 0.17 -51.43
CA GLU A 249 10.82 1.35 -51.23
C GLU A 249 10.90 2.30 -52.46
N ASN A 250 10.27 1.96 -53.59
CA ASN A 250 10.30 2.76 -54.81
C ASN A 250 9.04 3.62 -55.07
N LYS A 251 8.06 3.67 -54.14
CA LYS A 251 6.83 4.47 -54.31
C LYS A 251 6.63 5.60 -53.30
N GLU A 252 7.32 5.61 -52.16
CA GLU A 252 7.10 6.62 -51.11
C GLU A 252 7.98 7.88 -51.20
N ILE A 253 9.01 7.90 -52.06
CA ILE A 253 9.89 9.08 -52.18
C ILE A 253 9.18 10.30 -52.83
N LYS A 254 7.98 10.14 -53.39
CA LYS A 254 7.25 11.26 -54.05
C LYS A 254 6.19 11.96 -53.20
N ILE A 255 5.87 11.48 -52.01
CA ILE A 255 4.79 12.05 -51.18
C ILE A 255 5.34 12.97 -50.05
N ILE A 256 6.61 12.78 -49.66
CA ILE A 256 7.21 13.51 -48.52
C ILE A 256 7.58 14.97 -48.88
N GLU A 257 7.76 15.32 -50.16
CA GLU A 257 8.13 16.71 -50.54
C GLU A 257 6.97 17.72 -50.57
N GLU A 258 5.70 17.28 -50.47
CA GLU A 258 4.54 18.19 -50.47
C GLU A 258 3.99 18.51 -49.07
N GLU A 259 4.19 17.65 -48.06
CA GLU A 259 3.70 17.89 -46.68
C GLU A 259 4.58 18.85 -45.87
N ASP A 260 5.87 18.96 -46.18
CA ASP A 260 6.80 19.86 -45.48
C ASP A 260 6.54 21.36 -45.74
N LYS A 261 5.83 21.72 -46.83
CA LYS A 261 5.45 23.11 -47.12
C LYS A 261 4.20 23.58 -46.38
N GLU A 262 3.34 22.67 -45.94
CA GLU A 262 2.11 23.03 -45.21
C GLU A 262 2.39 23.27 -43.72
N ILE A 263 3.37 22.56 -43.15
CA ILE A 263 3.80 22.71 -41.75
C ILE A 263 4.54 24.04 -41.55
N GLU A 264 5.36 24.49 -42.51
CA GLU A 264 6.08 25.77 -42.39
C GLU A 264 5.15 27.00 -42.39
N ASN A 265 3.99 26.92 -43.07
CA ASN A 265 3.02 28.02 -43.09
C ASN A 265 2.18 28.10 -41.81
N LYS A 266 1.77 26.97 -41.22
CA LYS A 266 1.04 26.94 -39.93
C LYS A 266 1.91 27.41 -38.77
N THR A 267 3.23 27.25 -38.87
CA THR A 267 4.18 27.69 -37.83
C THR A 267 4.39 29.21 -37.84
N LYS A 268 4.29 29.87 -39.01
CA LYS A 268 4.38 31.34 -39.14
C LYS A 268 3.14 32.07 -38.62
N GLU A 269 1.93 31.54 -38.87
CA GLU A 269 0.68 32.13 -38.35
C GLU A 269 0.60 32.09 -36.80
N ASN A 270 1.08 31.01 -36.18
CA ASN A 270 1.09 30.88 -34.72
C ASN A 270 2.06 31.86 -34.03
N TYR A 271 3.17 32.20 -34.70
CA TYR A 271 4.14 33.16 -34.15
C TYR A 271 3.63 34.60 -34.17
N GLU A 272 2.87 34.99 -35.21
CA GLU A 272 2.22 36.30 -35.27
C GLU A 272 1.11 36.46 -34.23
N LEU A 273 0.31 35.42 -34.00
CA LEU A 273 -0.76 35.45 -33.00
C LEU A 273 -0.20 35.62 -31.58
N LYS A 274 0.90 34.94 -31.26
CA LYS A 274 1.58 35.04 -29.96
C LYS A 274 2.15 36.44 -29.71
N ASN A 275 2.71 37.08 -30.74
CA ASN A 275 3.20 38.45 -30.64
C ASN A 275 2.06 39.48 -30.46
N LYS A 276 0.91 39.24 -31.09
CA LYS A 276 -0.28 40.09 -30.95
C LYS A 276 -0.87 40.03 -29.52
N ILE A 277 -0.90 38.84 -28.91
CA ILE A 277 -1.34 38.64 -27.53
C ILE A 277 -0.39 39.33 -26.54
N ASN A 278 0.92 39.17 -26.71
CA ASN A 278 1.91 39.81 -25.83
C ASN A 278 1.83 41.35 -25.88
N ASN A 279 1.57 41.93 -27.05
CA ASN A 279 1.39 43.39 -27.17
C ASN A 279 0.10 43.88 -26.50
N LEU A 280 -0.98 43.09 -26.52
CA LEU A 280 -2.22 43.43 -25.82
C LEU A 280 -2.07 43.37 -24.30
N LEU A 281 -1.33 42.37 -23.79
CA LEU A 281 -1.04 42.24 -22.35
C LEU A 281 -0.19 43.40 -21.84
N LYS A 282 0.81 43.85 -22.61
CA LYS A 282 1.66 44.99 -22.26
C LYS A 282 0.88 46.31 -22.19
N LYS A 283 -0.12 46.47 -23.06
CA LYS A 283 -0.98 47.67 -23.10
C LYS A 283 -1.94 47.75 -21.91
N ASN A 284 -2.34 46.61 -21.35
CA ASN A 284 -3.21 46.56 -20.16
C ASN A 284 -2.45 46.74 -18.84
N SER A 285 -1.16 46.39 -18.78
CA SER A 285 -0.35 46.64 -17.57
C SER A 285 -0.04 48.12 -17.34
N GLU A 286 0.00 48.94 -18.39
CA GLU A 286 0.23 50.39 -18.27
C GLU A 286 -1.02 51.16 -17.77
N VAL A 287 -2.22 50.58 -17.88
CA VAL A 287 -3.47 51.19 -17.38
C VAL A 287 -3.68 50.95 -15.87
N LEU A 288 -3.00 49.97 -15.28
CA LEU A 288 -3.18 49.60 -13.86
C LEU A 288 -2.22 50.31 -12.89
N GLU A 289 -1.28 51.14 -13.37
CA GLU A 289 -0.38 51.93 -12.52
C GLU A 289 -0.91 53.33 -12.18
N GLU A 290 -1.99 53.81 -12.83
CA GLU A 290 -2.57 55.13 -12.54
C GLU A 290 -3.57 55.15 -11.36
N ASP A 291 -4.04 53.99 -10.87
CA ASP A 291 -5.07 53.90 -9.81
C ASP A 291 -4.53 53.63 -8.38
N LYS A 292 -3.22 53.71 -8.14
CA LYS A 292 -2.62 53.51 -6.80
C LYS A 292 -2.30 54.78 -6.00
N VAL A 293 -2.96 55.89 -6.32
CA VAL A 293 -2.92 57.11 -5.51
C VAL A 293 -4.32 57.38 -4.97
N ILE A 294 -4.63 56.90 -3.76
CA ILE A 294 -5.53 57.48 -2.74
C ILE A 294 -5.85 56.37 -1.71
N THR A 295 -5.16 56.37 -0.58
CA THR A 295 -5.72 56.23 0.79
C THR A 295 -4.58 56.28 1.82
N LYS A 296 -4.31 57.49 2.32
CA LYS A 296 -3.71 57.75 3.64
C LYS A 296 -4.86 57.98 4.62
N LEU A 297 -4.80 57.39 5.81
CA LEU A 297 -5.40 57.77 7.12
C LEU A 297 -5.25 56.54 8.05
N SER A 298 -4.28 56.47 8.98
CA SER A 298 -4.18 57.04 10.36
C SER A 298 -4.66 56.08 11.47
N PHE A 299 -3.98 56.12 12.64
CA PHE A 299 -4.22 55.50 13.97
C PHE A 299 -3.68 54.06 14.21
N ASP A 300 -3.07 53.69 15.33
CA ASP A 300 -2.43 54.39 16.48
C ASP A 300 -1.76 53.32 17.35
N GLU A 301 -0.73 53.71 18.10
CA GLU A 301 -0.01 52.88 19.08
C GLU A 301 -0.79 52.73 20.40
N LYS A 302 -0.84 51.51 20.97
CA LYS A 302 -0.87 51.20 22.42
C LYS A 302 -1.12 49.70 22.68
N ASN A 303 -0.11 48.97 23.15
CA ASN A 303 -0.07 48.42 24.53
C ASN A 303 0.98 47.31 24.69
N THR A 304 1.84 47.56 25.68
CA THR A 304 2.89 46.72 26.29
C THR A 304 2.37 45.76 27.37
N SER A 305 3.22 44.80 27.75
CA SER A 305 3.18 43.86 28.89
C SER A 305 2.35 42.59 28.66
N ILE A 306 2.89 41.37 28.78
CA ILE A 306 3.48 40.77 30.00
C ILE A 306 4.61 39.77 29.62
N LEU A 307 5.76 39.93 30.29
CA LEU A 307 6.87 38.98 30.37
C LEU A 307 6.63 37.95 31.49
N GLU A 308 7.24 36.77 31.29
CA GLU A 308 7.82 35.87 32.31
C GLU A 308 6.91 35.08 33.26
N LYS A 309 6.90 33.75 33.02
CA LYS A 309 7.16 32.75 34.08
C LYS A 309 7.61 31.42 33.47
N ASN A 310 8.90 31.13 33.65
CA ASN A 310 9.56 29.85 33.39
C ASN A 310 9.95 29.21 34.74
N LEU A 311 10.13 27.88 34.71
CA LEU A 311 10.84 27.00 35.66
C LEU A 311 10.05 26.37 36.82
N ASN A 312 9.66 25.10 36.65
CA ASN A 312 10.13 24.01 37.51
C ASN A 312 9.67 22.64 36.97
N ASP A 313 10.56 21.88 36.33
CA ASP A 313 10.36 20.43 36.13
C ASP A 313 11.70 19.70 36.18
N SER A 314 12.09 19.28 37.39
CA SER A 314 13.24 18.39 37.63
C SER A 314 12.91 17.18 38.51
N HIS A 315 11.62 16.93 38.76
CA HIS A 315 11.20 15.86 39.67
C HIS A 315 10.65 14.59 38.99
N LEU A 316 10.38 14.62 37.68
CA LEU A 316 9.76 13.50 36.95
C LEU A 316 10.74 12.48 36.35
N ILE A 317 12.04 12.81 36.26
CA ILE A 317 13.03 11.92 35.61
C ILE A 317 13.55 10.83 36.58
N LYS A 318 13.44 11.02 37.89
CA LYS A 318 13.91 10.04 38.90
C LYS A 318 12.95 8.88 39.17
N GLU A 319 11.68 8.98 38.79
CA GLU A 319 10.73 7.86 38.97
C GLU A 319 10.73 6.87 37.79
N ALA A 320 11.04 7.32 36.58
CA ALA A 320 11.10 6.46 35.39
C ALA A 320 12.26 5.43 35.46
N THR A 321 13.38 5.77 36.07
CA THR A 321 14.53 4.87 36.21
C THR A 321 14.35 3.81 37.29
N LYS A 322 13.45 4.02 38.26
CA LYS A 322 13.18 3.06 39.35
C LYS A 322 12.23 1.93 38.93
N ARG A 323 11.32 2.17 37.97
CA ARG A 323 10.39 1.15 37.44
C ARG A 323 11.07 0.16 36.47
N LYS A 324 12.05 0.60 35.68
CA LYS A 324 12.76 -0.26 34.72
C LYS A 324 13.63 -1.35 35.39
N LYS A 325 14.04 -1.15 36.65
CA LYS A 325 14.87 -2.12 37.41
C LYS A 325 14.06 -3.23 38.09
N ASN A 326 12.74 -3.08 38.20
CA ASN A 326 11.86 -4.06 38.86
C ASN A 326 11.16 -5.01 37.88
N SER A 327 10.97 -4.67 36.60
CA SER A 327 10.34 -5.61 35.65
C SER A 327 11.31 -6.73 35.19
N ILE A 328 12.62 -6.46 35.14
CA ILE A 328 13.63 -7.44 34.71
C ILE A 328 13.79 -8.58 35.74
N LYS A 329 13.47 -8.36 37.02
CA LYS A 329 13.53 -9.41 38.04
C LYS A 329 12.31 -10.35 38.05
N GLY A 330 11.18 -9.95 37.48
CA GLY A 330 9.95 -10.74 37.44
C GLY A 330 9.94 -11.83 36.36
N LEU A 331 10.61 -11.60 35.23
CA LEU A 331 10.64 -12.56 34.11
C LEU A 331 11.57 -13.77 34.33
N SER A 332 12.60 -13.64 35.19
CA SER A 332 13.55 -14.74 35.43
C SER A 332 13.01 -15.88 36.32
N PHE A 333 11.90 -15.68 37.03
CA PHE A 333 11.38 -16.66 37.99
C PHE A 333 10.36 -17.64 37.38
N ASN A 334 9.62 -17.24 36.34
CA ASN A 334 8.62 -18.11 35.71
C ASN A 334 9.22 -19.10 34.71
N LEU A 335 10.42 -18.83 34.18
CA LEU A 335 11.10 -19.76 33.26
C LEU A 335 11.76 -20.95 33.97
N LEU A 336 12.01 -20.85 35.29
CA LEU A 336 12.66 -21.91 36.07
C LEU A 336 11.68 -23.00 36.53
N PHE A 337 10.37 -22.73 36.58
CA PHE A 337 9.36 -23.72 36.96
C PHE A 337 8.90 -24.60 35.79
N LEU A 338 9.09 -24.18 34.54
CA LEU A 338 8.70 -24.97 33.38
C LEU A 338 9.70 -26.12 33.06
N VAL A 339 10.94 -26.01 33.52
CA VAL A 339 12.01 -26.99 33.22
C VAL A 339 12.11 -28.12 34.25
N MET A 340 11.47 -28.00 35.42
CA MET A 340 11.46 -29.05 36.46
C MET A 340 10.23 -29.97 36.44
N GLY A 341 9.32 -29.82 35.47
CA GLY A 341 8.14 -30.68 35.31
C GLY A 341 8.28 -31.79 34.25
N LEU A 342 9.45 -31.94 33.62
CA LEU A 342 9.69 -32.89 32.51
C LEU A 342 10.98 -33.73 32.70
N ILE A 343 11.32 -34.10 33.94
CA ILE A 343 12.29 -35.16 34.24
C ILE A 343 11.66 -36.18 35.18
#